data_AF-M7MJV1-F1
#
_entry.id   AF-M7MJV1-F1
#
_cell.length_a   1.000
_cell.length_b   1.000
_cell.length_c   1.000
_cell.angle_alpha   90.00
_cell.angle_beta   90.00
_cell.angle_gamma   90.00
#
_symmetry.space_group_name_H-M   'P 1'
#
loop_
_entity.id
_entity.type
_entity.pdbx_description
1 polymer ?
#
loop_
_entity_poly.entity_id
_entity_poly.type
_entity_poly.pdbx_seq_one_letter_code
_entity_poly.pdbx_strand_id
1 'polypeptide(L)'
;MAPVPAQKPSTLFIPMLILALLAGAIMGALGGGLLVLPDILASSGDPDGFSGWGGPVGYASMPIIYGTVCGTFLGLIPGTGSYIALSIQDRKRPASLENRQAMAAGAGAAIAGILPAFFVVWIMGKELPGGLVTGAVFIVMCFVIAAASLKGILRFLDKRDAVVRQAA
;
A
#
# COMPACT_ATOMS: atom_id res chain seq x y z
N MET A 1 2.30 20.20 -20.86
CA MET A 1 1.17 19.29 -20.56
C MET A 1 0.05 20.13 -19.97
N ALA A 2 -1.15 20.04 -20.53
CA ALA A 2 -2.32 20.68 -19.94
C ALA A 2 -2.62 20.08 -18.56
N PRO A 3 -3.17 20.85 -17.60
CA PRO A 3 -3.56 20.31 -16.30
C PRO A 3 -4.70 19.29 -16.47
N VAL A 4 -4.51 18.09 -15.95
CA VAL A 4 -5.54 17.04 -15.92
C VAL A 4 -6.70 17.50 -15.02
N PRO A 5 -7.96 17.46 -15.50
CA PRO A 5 -9.11 17.86 -14.71
C PRO A 5 -9.32 16.95 -13.51
N ALA A 6 -9.79 17.53 -12.41
CA ALA A 6 -10.07 16.78 -11.19
C ALA A 6 -11.18 15.74 -11.41
N GLN A 7 -10.99 14.54 -10.85
CA GLN A 7 -11.98 13.47 -10.91
C GLN A 7 -12.76 13.38 -9.59
N LYS A 8 -14.03 12.96 -9.68
CA LYS A 8 -14.88 12.77 -8.49
C LYS A 8 -14.37 11.60 -7.65
N PRO A 9 -14.39 11.70 -6.31
CA PRO A 9 -13.95 10.62 -5.43
C PRO A 9 -14.69 9.29 -5.67
N SER A 10 -15.98 9.33 -6.01
CA SER A 10 -16.78 8.14 -6.30
C SER A 10 -16.27 7.35 -7.50
N THR A 11 -15.70 8.02 -8.51
CA THR A 11 -15.09 7.38 -9.68
C THR A 11 -13.70 6.80 -9.37
N LEU A 12 -13.04 7.34 -8.34
CA LEU A 12 -11.70 6.93 -7.92
C LEU A 12 -11.72 5.81 -6.86
N PHE A 13 -12.85 5.58 -6.19
CA PHE A 13 -12.95 4.63 -5.08
C PHE A 13 -12.54 3.20 -5.47
N ILE A 14 -13.19 2.63 -6.50
CA ILE A 14 -12.91 1.27 -6.96
C ILE A 14 -11.46 1.09 -7.42
N PRO A 15 -10.90 1.91 -8.33
CA PRO A 15 -9.53 1.71 -8.78
C PRO A 15 -8.51 1.91 -7.65
N MET A 16 -8.75 2.83 -6.71
CA MET A 16 -7.88 2.98 -5.53
C MET A 16 -7.95 1.79 -4.60
N LEU A 17 -9.13 1.21 -4.38
CA LEU A 17 -9.29 0.03 -3.53
C LEU A 17 -8.60 -1.20 -4.13
N ILE A 18 -8.74 -1.42 -5.44
CA ILE A 18 -8.03 -2.50 -6.15
C ILE A 18 -6.52 -2.31 -6.03
N LEU A 19 -6.00 -1.10 -6.27
CA LEU A 19 -4.56 -0.84 -6.15
C LEU A 19 -4.06 -0.98 -4.71
N ALA A 20 -4.85 -0.58 -3.72
CA ALA A 20 -4.49 -0.74 -2.31
C ALA A 20 -4.39 -2.21 -1.91
N LEU A 21 -5.35 -3.04 -2.36
CA LEU A 21 -5.31 -4.49 -2.17
C LEU A 21 -4.09 -5.12 -2.84
N LEU A 22 -3.84 -4.79 -4.11
CA LEU A 22 -2.69 -5.33 -4.86
C LEU A 22 -1.35 -4.88 -4.25
N ALA A 23 -1.20 -3.60 -3.91
CA ALA A 23 0.00 -3.09 -3.28
C ALA A 23 0.23 -3.76 -1.91
N GLY A 24 -0.83 -3.93 -1.12
CA GLY A 24 -0.80 -4.66 0.15
C GLY A 24 -0.38 -6.12 -0.03
N ALA A 25 -0.97 -6.83 -1.00
CA ALA A 25 -0.64 -8.20 -1.31
C ALA A 25 0.84 -8.36 -1.72
N ILE A 26 1.33 -7.50 -2.62
CA ILE A 26 2.73 -7.53 -3.09
C ILE A 26 3.69 -7.25 -1.94
N MET A 27 3.45 -6.19 -1.16
CA MET A 27 4.31 -5.85 -0.02
C MET A 27 4.29 -6.94 1.05
N GLY A 28 3.13 -7.55 1.28
CA GLY A 28 2.97 -8.69 2.17
C GLY A 28 3.73 -9.93 1.71
N ALA A 29 3.65 -10.27 0.43
CA ALA A 29 4.38 -11.39 -0.17
C ALA A 29 5.90 -11.17 -0.08
N LEU A 30 6.37 -9.95 -0.39
CA LEU A 30 7.77 -9.57 -0.29
C LEU A 30 8.26 -9.63 1.15
N GLY A 31 7.50 -9.10 2.11
CA GLY A 31 7.82 -9.18 3.53
C GLY A 31 7.92 -10.63 4.01
N GLY A 32 6.94 -11.46 3.64
CA GLY A 32 6.94 -12.90 3.93
C GLY A 32 8.15 -13.63 3.34
N GLY A 33 8.50 -13.33 2.09
CA GLY A 33 9.66 -13.93 1.43
C GLY A 33 10.99 -13.50 2.07
N LEU A 34 11.13 -12.22 2.43
CA LEU A 34 12.33 -11.69 3.10
C LEU A 34 12.55 -12.29 4.48
N LEU A 35 11.50 -12.75 5.17
CA LEU A 35 11.64 -13.42 6.47
C LEU A 35 12.29 -14.80 6.36
N VAL A 36 12.06 -15.53 5.27
CA VAL A 36 12.60 -16.89 5.08
C VAL A 36 13.91 -16.89 4.30
N LEU A 37 14.19 -15.82 3.56
CA LEU A 37 15.36 -15.72 2.69
C LEU A 37 16.70 -15.93 3.42
N PRO A 38 16.94 -15.40 4.64
CA PRO A 38 18.18 -15.63 5.38
C PRO A 38 18.41 -17.10 5.72
N ASP A 39 17.38 -17.80 6.19
CA ASP A 39 17.48 -19.22 6.59
C ASP A 39 17.68 -20.14 5.37
N ILE A 40 17.06 -19.81 4.24
CA ILE A 40 17.31 -20.48 2.96
C ILE A 40 18.77 -20.26 2.50
N LEU A 41 19.25 -19.01 2.54
CA LEU A 41 20.60 -18.66 2.08
C LEU A 41 21.70 -19.24 2.96
N ALA A 42 21.49 -19.24 4.27
CA ALA A 42 22.45 -19.78 5.23
C ALA A 42 22.45 -21.32 5.25
N SER A 43 21.50 -21.99 4.59
CA SER A 43 21.27 -23.44 4.70
C SER A 43 21.14 -23.91 6.16
N SER A 44 20.88 -22.99 7.08
CA SER A 44 20.62 -23.24 8.49
C SER A 44 19.16 -23.60 8.58
N GLY A 45 18.84 -24.87 8.29
CA GLY A 45 17.49 -25.37 8.50
C GLY A 45 17.14 -25.22 9.97
N ASP A 46 16.25 -24.30 10.30
CA ASP A 46 15.64 -24.21 11.63
C ASP A 46 14.70 -25.42 11.79
N PRO A 47 15.11 -26.46 12.54
CA PRO A 47 14.35 -27.71 12.63
C PRO A 47 12.98 -27.49 13.29
N ASP A 48 12.93 -26.55 14.23
CA ASP A 48 11.72 -26.18 14.97
C ASP A 48 10.76 -25.45 14.03
N GLY A 49 11.29 -24.51 13.23
CA GLY A 49 10.55 -23.84 12.16
C GLY A 49 9.98 -24.81 11.12
N PHE A 50 10.75 -25.78 10.64
CA PHE A 50 10.26 -26.77 9.67
C PHE A 50 9.12 -27.61 10.23
N SER A 51 9.22 -28.05 11.48
CA SER A 51 8.15 -28.85 12.10
C SER A 51 6.86 -28.03 12.28
N GLY A 52 6.98 -26.76 12.68
CA GLY A 52 5.84 -25.86 12.92
C GLY A 52 5.06 -25.49 11.66
N TRP A 53 5.71 -25.53 10.49
CA TRP A 53 5.09 -25.15 9.21
C TRP A 53 4.81 -26.32 8.26
N GLY A 54 4.95 -27.57 8.72
CA GLY A 54 4.62 -28.75 7.91
C GLY A 54 5.71 -29.18 6.92
N GLY A 55 6.97 -28.87 7.24
CA GLY A 55 8.16 -29.25 6.48
C GLY A 55 8.79 -28.08 5.70
N PRO A 56 9.91 -28.34 4.97
CA PRO A 56 10.68 -27.31 4.28
C PRO A 56 9.87 -26.50 3.26
N VAL A 57 8.96 -27.15 2.54
CA VAL A 57 8.08 -26.49 1.56
C VAL A 57 7.08 -25.57 2.26
N GLY A 58 6.50 -26.02 3.39
CA GLY A 58 5.58 -25.22 4.18
C GLY A 58 6.28 -24.02 4.83
N TYR A 59 7.49 -24.22 5.35
CA TYR A 59 8.32 -23.15 5.90
C TYR A 59 8.68 -22.07 4.87
N ALA A 60 8.96 -22.45 3.62
CA ALA A 60 9.26 -21.49 2.57
C ALA A 60 8.01 -20.75 2.03
N SER A 61 6.86 -21.43 1.98
CA SER A 61 5.66 -20.90 1.33
C SER A 61 4.69 -20.20 2.29
N MET A 62 4.56 -20.69 3.52
CA MET A 62 3.56 -20.17 4.46
C MET A 62 3.81 -18.71 4.86
N PRO A 63 5.05 -18.26 5.15
CA PRO A 63 5.31 -16.85 5.43
C PRO A 63 4.93 -15.94 4.26
N ILE A 64 5.11 -16.38 3.02
CA ILE A 64 4.69 -15.64 1.82
C ILE A 64 3.17 -15.58 1.74
N ILE A 65 2.47 -16.70 1.95
CA ILE A 65 1.00 -16.76 1.90
C ILE A 65 0.40 -15.89 3.02
N TYR A 66 0.81 -16.10 4.27
CA TYR A 66 0.36 -15.31 5.41
C TYR A 66 0.70 -13.83 5.23
N GLY A 67 1.93 -13.52 4.80
CA GLY A 67 2.35 -12.18 4.48
C GLY A 67 1.45 -11.53 3.44
N THR A 68 1.14 -12.22 2.35
CA THR A 68 0.24 -11.74 1.29
C THR A 68 -1.16 -11.43 1.84
N VAL A 69 -1.74 -12.34 2.61
CA VAL A 69 -3.09 -12.16 3.19
C VAL A 69 -3.11 -10.99 4.16
N CYS A 70 -2.20 -10.97 5.13
CA CYS A 70 -2.07 -9.89 6.10
C CYS A 70 -1.81 -8.55 5.41
N GLY A 71 -0.89 -8.52 4.44
CA GLY A 71 -0.57 -7.33 3.66
C GLY A 71 -1.77 -6.79 2.87
N THR A 72 -2.58 -7.67 2.30
CA THR A 72 -3.81 -7.30 1.58
C THR A 72 -4.78 -6.55 2.51
N PHE A 73 -5.06 -7.08 3.70
CA PHE A 73 -5.94 -6.43 4.67
C PHE A 73 -5.33 -5.15 5.24
N LEU A 74 -4.04 -5.15 5.55
CA LEU A 74 -3.36 -3.97 6.06
C LEU A 74 -3.27 -2.85 5.03
N GLY A 75 -3.20 -3.18 3.73
CA GLY A 75 -3.22 -2.23 2.63
C GLY A 75 -4.54 -1.44 2.52
N LEU A 76 -5.64 -1.98 3.05
CA LEU A 76 -6.93 -1.27 3.10
C LEU A 76 -6.87 -0.01 3.96
N ILE A 77 -6.11 -0.02 5.06
CA ILE A 77 -6.01 1.11 5.99
C ILE A 77 -5.50 2.39 5.29
N PRO A 78 -4.30 2.40 4.67
CA PRO A 78 -3.83 3.56 3.92
C PRO A 78 -4.70 3.86 2.68
N GLY A 79 -5.30 2.84 2.06
CA GLY A 79 -6.26 3.04 0.96
C GLY A 79 -7.49 3.84 1.40
N THR A 80 -8.09 3.49 2.54
CA THR A 80 -9.22 4.20 3.14
C THR A 80 -8.82 5.60 3.58
N GLY A 81 -7.65 5.77 4.20
CA GLY A 81 -7.12 7.10 4.56
C GLY A 81 -7.00 8.02 3.34
N SER A 82 -6.48 7.48 2.23
CA SER A 82 -6.39 8.20 0.96
C SER A 82 -7.76 8.65 0.45
N TYR A 83 -8.75 7.75 0.46
CA TYR A 83 -10.11 8.05 0.00
C TYR A 83 -10.80 9.11 0.86
N ILE A 84 -10.65 9.03 2.18
CA ILE A 84 -11.22 10.02 3.12
C ILE A 84 -10.59 11.39 2.85
N ALA A 85 -9.26 11.47 2.70
CA ALA A 85 -8.57 12.72 2.43
C ALA A 85 -9.03 13.35 1.10
N LEU A 86 -9.21 12.55 0.04
CA LEU A 86 -9.78 13.01 -1.22
C LEU A 86 -11.23 13.49 -1.07
N SER A 87 -12.05 12.78 -0.31
CA SER A 87 -13.43 13.17 -0.06
C SER A 87 -13.54 14.49 0.70
N ILE A 88 -12.65 14.72 1.67
CA ILE A 88 -12.55 16.00 2.39
C ILE A 88 -12.07 17.11 1.45
N GLN A 89 -11.07 16.83 0.62
CA GLN A 89 -10.55 17.80 -0.33
C GLN A 89 -11.61 18.20 -1.35
N ASP A 90 -12.36 17.25 -1.90
CA ASP A 90 -13.41 17.49 -2.89
C ASP A 90 -14.54 18.36 -2.30
N ARG A 91 -14.92 18.11 -1.05
CA ARG A 91 -15.90 18.96 -0.33
C ARG A 91 -15.40 20.40 -0.12
N LYS A 92 -14.11 20.59 0.15
CA LYS A 92 -13.54 21.93 0.42
C LYS A 92 -13.18 22.70 -0.85
N ARG A 93 -12.73 22.00 -1.89
CA ARG A 93 -12.21 22.56 -3.15
C ARG A 93 -12.53 21.61 -4.31
N PRO A 94 -13.79 21.60 -4.80
CA PRO A 94 -14.14 20.88 -6.01
C PRO A 94 -13.29 21.43 -7.17
N ALA A 95 -12.79 20.57 -8.05
CA ALA A 95 -11.86 20.90 -9.14
C ALA A 95 -10.38 21.17 -8.76
N SER A 96 -9.86 20.53 -7.71
CA SER A 96 -8.43 20.63 -7.40
C SER A 96 -7.54 19.88 -8.42
N LEU A 97 -6.48 20.53 -8.90
CA LEU A 97 -5.48 19.99 -9.83
C LEU A 97 -4.94 18.59 -9.44
N GLU A 98 -4.55 17.78 -10.44
CA GLU A 98 -3.95 16.43 -10.32
C GLU A 98 -2.96 16.31 -9.15
N ASN A 99 -1.95 17.19 -9.10
CA ASN A 99 -0.92 17.15 -8.06
C ASN A 99 -1.49 17.38 -6.66
N ARG A 100 -2.54 18.20 -6.51
CA ARG A 100 -3.16 18.43 -5.20
C ARG A 100 -3.97 17.22 -4.75
N GLN A 101 -4.67 16.54 -5.66
CA GLN A 101 -5.38 15.29 -5.34
C GLN A 101 -4.39 14.19 -4.95
N ALA A 102 -3.32 14.01 -5.73
CA ALA A 102 -2.24 13.06 -5.44
C ALA A 102 -1.61 13.30 -4.06
N MET A 103 -1.29 14.55 -3.72
CA MET A 103 -0.71 14.90 -2.42
C MET A 103 -1.68 14.66 -1.26
N ALA A 104 -2.97 14.96 -1.43
CA ALA A 104 -3.95 14.72 -0.38
C ALA A 104 -4.20 13.22 -0.14
N ALA A 105 -4.29 12.43 -1.22
CA ALA A 105 -4.37 10.98 -1.12
C ALA A 105 -3.13 10.41 -0.41
N GLY A 106 -1.93 10.84 -0.83
CA GLY A 106 -0.68 10.47 -0.16
C GLY A 106 -0.68 10.82 1.33
N ALA A 107 -1.08 12.04 1.69
CA ALA A 107 -1.14 12.48 3.08
C ALA A 107 -2.17 11.66 3.89
N GLY A 108 -3.34 11.39 3.33
CA GLY A 108 -4.35 10.52 3.93
C GLY A 108 -3.83 9.10 4.15
N ALA A 109 -3.11 8.54 3.18
CA ALA A 109 -2.46 7.24 3.27
C ALA A 109 -1.43 7.20 4.40
N ALA A 110 -0.57 8.23 4.47
CA ALA A 110 0.48 8.34 5.47
C ALA A 110 -0.11 8.40 6.88
N ILE A 111 -1.12 9.27 7.09
CA ILE A 111 -1.79 9.43 8.37
C ILE A 111 -2.46 8.12 8.80
N ALA A 112 -3.18 7.44 7.91
CA ALA A 112 -3.79 6.16 8.23
C ALA A 112 -2.72 5.06 8.44
N GLY A 113 -1.61 5.12 7.72
CA GLY A 113 -0.46 4.22 7.82
C GLY A 113 0.29 4.32 9.16
N ILE A 114 0.04 5.36 9.97
CA ILE A 114 0.55 5.45 11.34
C ILE A 114 0.07 4.28 12.19
N LEU A 115 -1.19 3.84 12.02
CA LEU A 115 -1.78 2.75 12.81
C LEU A 115 -1.01 1.41 12.63
N PRO A 116 -0.85 0.87 11.41
CA PRO A 116 -0.03 -0.32 11.21
C PRO A 116 1.45 -0.09 11.55
N ALA A 117 1.99 1.12 11.40
CA ALA A 117 3.36 1.41 11.84
C ALA A 117 3.54 1.27 13.36
N PHE A 118 2.59 1.76 14.16
CA PHE A 118 2.60 1.55 15.61
C PHE A 118 2.45 0.07 15.98
N PHE A 119 1.63 -0.67 15.24
CA PHE A 119 1.49 -2.11 15.45
C PHE A 119 2.83 -2.85 15.24
N VAL A 120 3.61 -2.48 14.22
CA VAL A 120 4.96 -3.01 13.99
C VAL A 120 5.89 -2.70 15.16
N VAL A 121 5.92 -1.44 15.63
CA VAL A 121 6.75 -1.04 16.79
C VAL A 121 6.38 -1.85 18.04
N TRP A 122 5.09 -2.04 18.28
CA TRP A 122 4.59 -2.79 19.43
C TRP A 122 5.01 -4.26 19.40
N ILE A 123 4.94 -4.91 18.24
CA ILE A 123 5.39 -6.31 18.07
C ILE A 123 6.91 -6.42 18.24
N MET A 124 7.67 -5.48 17.68
CA MET A 124 9.14 -5.57 17.69
C MET A 124 9.77 -5.28 19.06
N GLY A 125 9.02 -4.68 20.00
CA GLY A 125 9.20 -4.66 21.46
C GLY A 125 10.62 -4.42 22.02
N LYS A 126 11.55 -5.36 21.77
CA LYS A 126 12.95 -5.34 22.22
C LYS A 126 13.88 -4.57 21.27
N GLU A 127 13.52 -4.42 20.00
CA GLU A 127 14.30 -3.68 19.00
C GLU A 127 13.65 -2.33 18.64
N LEU A 128 13.42 -1.49 19.67
CA LEU A 128 12.73 -0.21 19.53
C LEU A 128 13.27 0.67 18.38
N PRO A 129 14.60 0.82 18.17
CA PRO A 129 15.12 1.62 17.06
C PRO A 129 14.77 1.02 15.69
N GLY A 130 14.89 -0.30 15.52
CA GLY A 130 14.56 -1.00 14.28
C GLY A 130 13.07 -0.93 13.95
N GLY A 131 12.22 -1.09 14.97
CA GLY A 131 10.76 -0.95 14.83
C GLY A 131 10.35 0.46 14.40
N LEU A 132 10.95 1.50 15.01
CA LEU A 132 10.67 2.90 14.67
C LEU A 132 11.09 3.24 13.23
N VAL A 133 12.27 2.80 12.80
CA VAL A 133 12.75 2.99 11.41
C VAL A 133 11.81 2.27 10.44
N THR A 134 11.44 1.02 10.73
CA THR A 134 10.54 0.24 9.88
C THR A 134 9.17 0.91 9.77
N GLY A 135 8.61 1.39 10.89
CA GLY A 135 7.36 2.13 10.90
C GLY A 135 7.42 3.44 10.11
N ALA A 136 8.51 4.20 10.24
CA ALA A 136 8.72 5.44 9.48
C ALA A 136 8.82 5.18 7.97
N VAL A 137 9.59 4.17 7.55
CA VAL A 137 9.69 3.74 6.15
C VAL A 137 8.33 3.31 5.63
N PHE A 138 7.55 2.57 6.42
CA PHE A 138 6.20 2.15 6.05
C PHE A 138 5.28 3.36 5.77
N ILE A 139 5.25 4.37 6.65
CA ILE A 139 4.44 5.59 6.48
C ILE A 139 4.83 6.33 5.19
N VAL A 140 6.14 6.47 4.93
CA VAL A 140 6.65 7.10 3.71
C VAL A 140 6.23 6.30 2.47
N MET A 141 6.32 4.97 2.51
CA MET A 141 5.87 4.12 1.42
C MET A 141 4.37 4.24 1.18
N CYS A 142 3.53 4.31 2.22
CA CYS A 142 2.10 4.59 2.08
C CYS A 142 1.85 5.91 1.34
N PHE A 143 2.58 6.97 1.70
CA PHE A 143 2.49 8.26 1.02
C PHE A 143 2.85 8.14 -0.47
N VAL A 144 4.02 7.58 -0.76
CA VAL A 144 4.58 7.51 -2.12
C VAL A 144 3.69 6.64 -3.02
N ILE A 145 3.30 5.46 -2.55
CA ILE A 145 2.46 4.52 -3.31
C ILE A 145 1.10 5.15 -3.59
N ALA A 146 0.43 5.75 -2.61
CA ALA A 146 -0.88 6.35 -2.81
C ALA A 146 -0.82 7.57 -3.75
N ALA A 147 0.17 8.44 -3.59
CA ALA A 147 0.37 9.59 -4.46
C ALA A 147 0.67 9.18 -5.90
N ALA A 148 1.58 8.22 -6.10
CA ALA A 148 1.94 7.70 -7.42
C ALA A 148 0.76 6.97 -8.09
N SER A 149 0.06 6.11 -7.33
CA SER A 149 -1.10 5.36 -7.81
C SER A 149 -2.21 6.28 -8.29
N LEU A 150 -2.56 7.29 -7.48
CA LEU A 150 -3.60 8.25 -7.87
C LEU A 150 -3.18 9.07 -9.08
N LYS A 151 -1.92 9.51 -9.15
CA LYS A 151 -1.40 10.21 -10.32
C LYS A 151 -1.51 9.35 -11.59
N GLY A 152 -1.20 8.05 -11.49
CA GLY A 152 -1.38 7.08 -12.55
C GLY A 152 -2.84 6.95 -12.99
N ILE A 153 -3.76 6.78 -12.04
CA ILE A 153 -5.21 6.67 -12.31
C ILE A 153 -5.72 7.93 -13.02
N LEU A 154 -5.39 9.12 -12.52
CA LEU A 154 -5.87 10.38 -13.09
C LEU A 154 -5.40 10.56 -14.54
N ARG A 155 -4.13 10.24 -14.82
CA ARG A 155 -3.58 10.29 -16.20
C ARG A 155 -4.24 9.27 -17.12
N PHE A 156 -4.57 8.09 -16.61
CA PHE A 156 -5.26 7.08 -17.40
C PHE A 156 -6.69 7.52 -17.76
N LEU A 157 -7.42 8.07 -16.80
CA LEU A 157 -8.77 8.59 -17.02
C LEU A 157 -8.78 9.75 -18.02
N ASP A 158 -7.83 10.68 -17.91
CA ASP A 158 -7.69 11.79 -18.86
C ASP A 158 -7.47 11.31 -20.30
N LYS A 159 -6.55 10.35 -20.48
CA LYS A 159 -6.30 9.72 -21.79
C LYS A 159 -7.55 9.04 -22.34
N ARG A 160 -8.26 8.28 -21.51
CA ARG A 160 -9.49 7.59 -21.92
C ARG A 160 -10.57 8.57 -22.33
N ASP A 161 -10.78 9.61 -21.54
CA ASP A 161 -11.82 10.62 -21.82
C ASP A 161 -11.48 11.42 -23.09
N ALA A 162 -10.20 11.66 -23.37
CA ALA A 162 -9.75 12.26 -24.63
C ALA A 162 -10.07 11.39 -25.86
N VAL A 163 -9.84 10.08 -25.77
CA VAL A 163 -10.18 9.13 -26.85
C VAL A 163 -11.69 9.07 -27.07
N VAL A 164 -12.48 9.02 -25.99
CA VAL A 164 -13.95 9.00 -26.10
C VAL A 164 -14.48 10.27 -26.76
N ARG A 165 -13.91 11.44 -26.46
CA ARG A 165 -14.29 12.72 -27.11
C ARG A 165 -13.92 12.79 -28.60
N GLN A 166 -12.90 12.05 -29.04
CA GLN A 166 -12.54 11.98 -30.45
C GLN A 166 -13.41 11.00 -31.25
N ALA A 167 -14.06 10.05 -30.56
CA ALA A 167 -14.95 9.06 -31.15
C ALA A 167 -16.43 9.49 -31.16
N ALA A 168 -16.77 10.62 -30.55
CA ALA A 168 -18.10 11.21 -30.48
C ALA A 168 -18.21 12.41 -31.42
#